data_AF-A0AB39R044-F1
#
_entry.id   AF-A0AB39R044-F1
#
_cell.length_a   1.000
_cell.length_b   1.000
_cell.length_c   1.000
_cell.angle_alpha   90.00
_cell.angle_beta   90.00
_cell.angle_gamma   90.00
#
_symmetry.space_group_name_H-M   'P 1'
#
loop_
_entity.id
_entity.type
_entity.pdbx_description
1 polymer ?
#
loop_
_entity_poly.entity_id
_entity_poly.type
_entity_poly.pdbx_seq_one_letter_code
_entity_poly.pdbx_strand_id
1 'polypeptide(L)'
;MSGRTRQGGTEGAWEPNAVVYSASGTPEGEFCVGDDIPALVTDRHGGIWTAYGDEGIYGGHPESAAGLAGWDTEGRATWHPRGRLPDHPLEGCTAATEDDRVWLVWYSGSRSGTHLTRIIPSTGEVTSHRSPVRGPDGFAVRGDRAVLTRRHHNERTVELTRAEFDGTAWTVADRRTLDLPGRVVLRCGQGRDGTLWLRTGDTWVCVEA
;
A
#
# COMPACT_ATOMS: atom_id res chain seq x y z
N MET A 1 14.39 11.30 13.07
CA MET A 1 14.84 11.69 11.72
C MET A 1 13.57 12.02 10.96
N SER A 2 13.43 13.22 10.39
CA SER A 2 12.25 13.58 9.61
C SER A 2 12.15 12.60 8.43
N GLY A 3 11.06 11.87 8.28
CA GLY A 3 10.83 10.90 7.19
C GLY A 3 10.62 11.56 5.82
N ARG A 4 10.94 12.86 5.72
CA ARG A 4 10.68 13.68 4.56
C ARG A 4 11.79 13.59 3.52
N THR A 5 11.39 13.48 2.28
CA THR A 5 12.26 13.56 1.11
C THR A 5 12.85 14.96 1.06
N ARG A 6 14.16 15.05 0.83
CA ARG A 6 14.86 16.33 0.82
C ARG A 6 14.73 16.99 -0.53
N GLN A 7 14.61 18.31 -0.52
CA GLN A 7 14.66 19.11 -1.74
C GLN A 7 16.06 19.73 -1.86
N GLY A 8 16.74 19.45 -2.98
CA GLY A 8 18.07 19.95 -3.28
C GLY A 8 18.08 21.46 -3.53
N GLY A 9 19.16 22.12 -3.10
CA GLY A 9 19.24 23.57 -2.98
C GLY A 9 19.39 24.37 -4.30
N THR A 10 19.71 23.73 -5.43
CA THR A 10 20.06 24.46 -6.67
C THR A 10 18.97 24.51 -7.73
N GLU A 11 18.02 23.57 -7.75
CA GLU A 11 16.93 23.55 -8.74
C GLU A 11 15.56 23.15 -8.18
N GLY A 12 15.44 22.97 -6.86
CA GLY A 12 14.21 22.47 -6.25
C GLY A 12 13.90 21.00 -6.59
N ALA A 13 14.86 20.28 -7.19
CA ALA A 13 14.74 18.85 -7.46
C ALA A 13 14.75 18.05 -6.15
N TRP A 14 13.90 17.04 -6.06
CA TRP A 14 13.82 16.16 -4.91
C TRP A 14 14.91 15.08 -4.97
N GLU A 15 15.57 14.81 -3.85
CA GLU A 15 16.58 13.76 -3.74
C GLU A 15 15.94 12.37 -3.98
N PRO A 16 16.67 11.42 -4.61
CA PRO A 16 16.18 10.06 -4.76
C PRO A 16 15.86 9.40 -3.41
N ASN A 17 14.78 8.62 -3.38
CA ASN A 17 14.35 7.86 -2.20
C ASN A 17 13.85 6.44 -2.53
N ALA A 18 13.89 6.05 -3.80
CA ALA A 18 13.69 4.70 -4.28
C ALA A 18 14.91 4.22 -5.06
N VAL A 19 15.22 2.93 -4.92
CA VAL A 19 16.30 2.26 -5.63
C VAL A 19 15.75 0.99 -6.25
N VAL A 20 16.01 0.80 -7.54
CA VAL A 20 15.72 -0.45 -8.25
C VAL A 20 16.96 -1.31 -8.22
N TYR A 21 16.81 -2.57 -7.82
CA TYR A 21 17.89 -3.55 -7.77
C TYR A 21 17.66 -4.64 -8.81
N SER A 22 18.76 -5.07 -9.44
CA SER A 22 18.80 -6.28 -10.24
C SER A 22 18.51 -7.51 -9.38
N ALA A 23 18.24 -8.65 -10.03
CA ALA A 23 18.09 -9.94 -9.34
C ALA A 23 19.36 -10.37 -8.56
N SER A 24 20.54 -9.83 -8.90
CA SER A 24 21.80 -10.05 -8.17
C SER A 24 22.03 -9.05 -7.04
N GLY A 25 21.08 -8.14 -6.78
CA GLY A 25 21.20 -7.10 -5.75
C GLY A 25 22.09 -5.93 -6.15
N THR A 26 22.31 -5.71 -7.45
CA THR A 26 23.07 -4.56 -7.95
C THR A 26 22.10 -3.38 -8.18
N PRO A 27 22.39 -2.16 -7.68
CA PRO A 27 21.57 -1.00 -7.99
C PRO A 27 21.57 -0.71 -9.50
N GLU A 28 20.39 -0.60 -10.11
CA GLU A 28 20.20 -0.32 -11.54
C GLU A 28 19.60 1.08 -11.80
N GLY A 29 18.96 1.69 -10.79
CA GLY A 29 18.41 3.04 -10.90
C GLY A 29 18.01 3.62 -9.55
N GLU A 30 18.08 4.95 -9.45
CA GLU A 30 17.65 5.71 -8.28
C GLU A 30 16.80 6.90 -8.73
N PHE A 31 15.67 7.11 -8.09
CA PHE A 31 14.75 8.20 -8.39
C PHE A 31 13.88 8.56 -7.19
N CYS A 32 13.17 9.68 -7.29
CA CYS A 32 12.21 10.11 -6.28
C CYS A 32 10.81 9.61 -6.65
N VAL A 33 10.13 8.93 -5.73
CA VAL A 33 8.73 8.46 -5.91
C VAL A 33 7.77 9.13 -4.95
N GLY A 34 8.01 10.38 -4.57
CA GLY A 34 7.16 11.13 -3.64
C GLY A 34 7.74 11.24 -2.24
N ASP A 35 6.96 11.74 -1.30
CA ASP A 35 7.28 11.86 0.12
C ASP A 35 6.29 11.06 0.99
N ASP A 36 6.74 10.65 2.18
CA ASP A 36 6.03 9.81 3.17
C ASP A 36 5.23 8.64 2.56
N ILE A 37 5.89 7.48 2.42
CA ILE A 37 5.37 6.32 1.70
C ILE A 37 5.06 5.17 2.67
N PRO A 38 3.83 5.08 3.21
CA PRO A 38 3.35 3.94 3.98
C PRO A 38 3.37 2.61 3.24
N ALA A 39 3.06 2.62 1.94
CA ALA A 39 2.96 1.42 1.14
C ALA A 39 3.63 1.59 -0.23
N LEU A 40 4.42 0.59 -0.60
CA LEU A 40 5.02 0.42 -1.92
C LEU A 40 4.88 -1.04 -2.32
N VAL A 41 4.40 -1.30 -3.54
CA VAL A 41 4.34 -2.65 -4.11
C VAL A 41 4.72 -2.62 -5.59
N THR A 42 5.25 -3.73 -6.11
CA THR A 42 5.55 -3.89 -7.53
C THR A 42 4.57 -4.88 -8.16
N ASP A 43 3.98 -4.53 -9.29
CA ASP A 43 3.18 -5.46 -10.07
C ASP A 43 4.04 -6.47 -10.86
N ARG A 44 3.39 -7.46 -11.48
CA ARG A 44 4.08 -8.51 -12.26
C ARG A 44 4.82 -7.99 -13.51
N HIS A 45 4.56 -6.77 -13.94
CA HIS A 45 5.17 -6.13 -15.11
C HIS A 45 6.29 -5.14 -14.72
N GLY A 46 6.60 -5.01 -13.43
CA GLY A 46 7.62 -4.12 -12.91
C GLY A 46 7.12 -2.70 -12.62
N GLY A 47 5.83 -2.43 -12.78
CA GLY A 47 5.25 -1.17 -12.33
C GLY A 47 5.35 -1.04 -10.82
N ILE A 48 5.74 0.14 -10.34
CA ILE A 48 5.86 0.46 -8.91
C ILE A 48 4.63 1.25 -8.50
N TRP A 49 4.04 0.93 -7.35
CA TRP A 49 2.79 1.53 -6.91
C TRP A 49 2.89 1.98 -5.47
N THR A 50 2.47 3.21 -5.21
CA THR A 50 2.63 3.87 -3.91
C THR A 50 1.30 4.37 -3.38
N ALA A 51 1.13 4.26 -2.07
CA ALA A 51 0.15 5.02 -1.31
C ALA A 51 0.90 5.89 -0.30
N TYR A 52 0.53 7.16 -0.24
CA TYR A 52 1.23 8.20 0.54
C TYR A 52 0.51 8.51 1.84
N GLY A 53 1.26 8.81 2.88
CA GLY A 53 0.70 9.29 4.14
C GLY A 53 0.39 10.78 4.07
N ASP A 54 -0.20 11.29 5.15
CA ASP A 54 -0.72 12.66 5.21
C ASP A 54 0.39 13.70 5.05
N GLU A 55 1.57 13.44 5.60
CA GLU A 55 2.74 14.30 5.49
C GLU A 55 3.25 14.39 4.05
N GLY A 56 3.10 13.32 3.26
CA GLY A 56 3.40 13.33 1.83
C GLY A 56 2.35 14.12 1.04
N ILE A 57 1.07 13.87 1.32
CA ILE A 57 -0.07 14.50 0.64
C ILE A 57 -0.11 16.01 0.89
N TYR A 58 0.10 16.43 2.13
CA TYR A 58 0.04 17.84 2.56
C TYR A 58 1.41 18.52 2.61
N GLY A 59 2.50 17.77 2.42
CA GLY A 59 3.86 18.28 2.52
C GLY A 59 4.34 19.12 1.34
N GLY A 60 3.56 19.21 0.26
CA GLY A 60 3.91 19.99 -0.93
C GLY A 60 4.76 19.23 -1.96
N HIS A 61 4.96 17.92 -1.80
CA HIS A 61 5.58 17.10 -2.85
C HIS A 61 4.53 16.84 -3.96
N PRO A 62 4.79 17.24 -5.23
CA PRO A 62 3.78 17.17 -6.29
C PRO A 62 3.28 15.74 -6.53
N GLU A 63 4.19 14.77 -6.45
CA GLU A 63 3.87 13.37 -6.73
C GLU A 63 3.05 12.67 -5.64
N SER A 64 3.15 13.14 -4.39
CA SER A 64 2.39 12.60 -3.27
C SER A 64 1.02 13.25 -3.09
N ALA A 65 0.80 14.43 -3.68
CA ALA A 65 -0.39 15.25 -3.45
C ALA A 65 -1.72 14.56 -3.82
N ALA A 66 -1.68 13.60 -4.75
CA ALA A 66 -2.87 12.83 -5.13
C ALA A 66 -3.15 11.62 -4.21
N GLY A 67 -2.26 11.35 -3.25
CA GLY A 67 -2.37 10.27 -2.27
C GLY A 67 -2.02 8.88 -2.78
N LEU A 68 -2.13 8.63 -4.08
CA LEU A 68 -1.75 7.37 -4.73
C LEU A 68 -1.02 7.67 -6.04
N ALA A 69 -0.04 6.83 -6.41
CA ALA A 69 0.63 6.93 -7.71
C ALA A 69 1.09 5.56 -8.23
N GLY A 70 1.26 5.48 -9.54
CA GLY A 70 1.92 4.38 -10.24
C GLY A 70 3.09 4.92 -11.06
N TRP A 71 4.15 4.12 -11.16
CA TRP A 71 5.45 4.49 -11.72
C TRP A 71 6.00 3.36 -12.57
N ASP A 72 6.89 3.69 -13.51
CA ASP A 72 7.74 2.69 -14.14
C ASP A 72 9.11 2.58 -13.47
N THR A 73 9.93 1.67 -13.97
CA THR A 73 11.27 1.38 -13.45
C THR A 73 12.29 2.49 -13.71
N GLU A 74 11.93 3.53 -14.46
CA GLU A 74 12.75 4.72 -14.68
C GLU A 74 12.33 5.89 -13.78
N GLY A 75 11.34 5.68 -12.89
CA GLY A 75 10.83 6.71 -11.99
C GLY A 75 9.88 7.70 -12.66
N ARG A 76 9.34 7.38 -13.84
CA ARG A 76 8.33 8.22 -14.49
C ARG A 76 6.95 7.83 -13.97
N ALA A 77 6.16 8.82 -13.54
CA ALA A 77 4.78 8.59 -13.13
C ALA A 77 3.94 8.13 -14.33
N THR A 78 3.32 6.96 -14.22
CA THR A 78 2.50 6.33 -15.25
C THR A 78 1.01 6.38 -14.92
N TRP A 79 0.66 6.57 -13.64
CA TRP A 79 -0.72 6.61 -13.19
C TRP A 79 -0.93 7.55 -12.00
N HIS A 80 -2.07 8.27 -12.01
CA HIS A 80 -2.64 8.97 -10.86
C HIS A 80 -4.16 8.80 -10.84
N PRO A 81 -4.83 9.00 -9.70
CA PRO A 81 -6.26 8.75 -9.59
C PRO A 81 -7.13 9.65 -10.49
N ARG A 82 -6.72 10.91 -10.75
CA ARG A 82 -7.42 11.86 -11.64
C ARG A 82 -8.94 11.96 -11.40
N GLY A 83 -9.37 12.00 -10.13
CA GLY A 83 -10.78 12.09 -9.76
C GLY A 83 -11.58 10.78 -9.89
N ARG A 84 -10.93 9.64 -10.14
CA ARG A 84 -11.57 8.31 -10.24
C ARG A 84 -11.82 7.64 -8.88
N LEU A 85 -11.50 8.31 -7.78
CA LEU A 85 -11.71 7.79 -6.43
C LEU A 85 -13.05 8.29 -5.87
N PRO A 86 -13.69 7.51 -4.98
CA PRO A 86 -14.90 7.92 -4.29
C PRO A 86 -14.67 9.13 -3.36
N ASP A 87 -13.42 9.44 -3.01
CA ASP A 87 -13.05 10.56 -2.15
C ASP A 87 -11.56 10.95 -2.32
N HIS A 88 -11.13 12.03 -1.68
CA HIS A 88 -9.73 12.41 -1.58
C HIS A 88 -9.00 11.56 -0.52
N PRO A 89 -7.88 10.89 -0.87
CA PRO A 89 -7.07 10.20 0.12
C PRO A 89 -6.46 11.16 1.14
N LEU A 90 -6.50 10.77 2.41
CA LEU A 90 -5.77 11.44 3.48
C LEU A 90 -4.52 10.68 3.90
N GLU A 91 -4.53 9.35 3.79
CA GLU A 91 -3.43 8.49 4.22
C GLU A 91 -3.49 7.12 3.53
N GLY A 92 -2.36 6.65 3.02
CA GLY A 92 -2.17 5.28 2.56
C GLY A 92 -1.99 4.32 3.72
N CYS A 93 -2.68 3.19 3.71
CA CYS A 93 -2.62 2.21 4.79
C CYS A 93 -1.69 1.04 4.46
N THR A 94 -1.94 0.38 3.31
CA THR A 94 -1.20 -0.80 2.86
C THR A 94 -1.48 -1.04 1.37
N ALA A 95 -0.85 -2.04 0.76
CA ALA A 95 -1.03 -2.40 -0.63
C ALA A 95 -0.88 -3.92 -0.84
N ALA A 96 -1.44 -4.41 -1.94
CA ALA A 96 -1.24 -5.78 -2.40
C ALA A 96 -1.27 -5.88 -3.92
N THR A 97 -0.79 -6.99 -4.45
CA THR A 97 -0.99 -7.37 -5.85
C THR A 97 -1.76 -8.68 -5.93
N GLU A 98 -2.58 -8.81 -6.97
CA GLU A 98 -3.29 -10.03 -7.28
C GLU A 98 -3.42 -10.16 -8.79
N ASP A 99 -2.79 -11.19 -9.32
CA ASP A 99 -2.62 -11.37 -10.73
C ASP A 99 -2.04 -10.12 -11.43
N ASP A 100 -2.79 -9.53 -12.35
CA ASP A 100 -2.48 -8.29 -13.06
C ASP A 100 -3.12 -7.07 -12.39
N ARG A 101 -3.64 -7.20 -11.16
CA ARG A 101 -4.29 -6.13 -10.42
C ARG A 101 -3.38 -5.64 -9.31
N VAL A 102 -3.47 -4.34 -9.08
CA VAL A 102 -2.86 -3.66 -7.94
C VAL A 102 -3.98 -3.21 -7.03
N TRP A 103 -3.78 -3.37 -5.73
CA TRP A 103 -4.68 -2.90 -4.71
C TRP A 103 -3.96 -1.89 -3.82
N LEU A 104 -4.49 -0.68 -3.77
CA LEU A 104 -4.03 0.37 -2.86
C LEU A 104 -5.11 0.61 -1.82
N VAL A 105 -4.75 0.50 -0.55
CA VAL A 105 -5.65 0.70 0.58
C VAL A 105 -5.35 2.05 1.20
N TRP A 106 -6.38 2.87 1.34
CA TRP A 106 -6.23 4.25 1.81
C TRP A 106 -7.43 4.69 2.63
N TYR A 107 -7.20 5.69 3.47
CA TYR A 107 -8.17 6.29 4.35
C TYR A 107 -8.61 7.66 3.83
N SER A 108 -9.92 7.91 3.85
CA SER A 108 -10.49 9.25 3.77
C SER A 108 -10.98 9.70 5.15
N GLY A 109 -10.84 10.99 5.44
CA GLY A 109 -11.40 11.63 6.64
C GLY A 109 -12.87 11.99 6.55
N SER A 110 -13.52 11.77 5.40
CA SER A 110 -14.98 11.83 5.34
C SER A 110 -15.61 10.64 6.05
N ARG A 111 -16.95 10.61 6.13
CA ARG A 111 -17.71 9.46 6.68
C ARG A 111 -17.48 8.15 5.91
N SER A 112 -16.84 8.20 4.75
CA SER A 112 -16.59 7.04 3.88
C SER A 112 -15.51 6.10 4.42
N GLY A 113 -14.58 6.59 5.25
CA GLY A 113 -13.58 5.77 5.93
C GLY A 113 -12.51 5.19 4.99
N THR A 114 -12.14 3.92 5.22
CA THR A 114 -11.08 3.23 4.46
C THR A 114 -11.63 2.59 3.18
N HIS A 115 -10.87 2.66 2.09
CA HIS A 115 -11.20 2.09 0.80
C HIS A 115 -10.15 1.08 0.33
N LEU A 116 -10.62 0.05 -0.36
CA LEU A 116 -9.82 -0.90 -1.14
C LEU A 116 -9.98 -0.51 -2.61
N THR A 117 -8.95 0.09 -3.21
CA THR A 117 -8.97 0.50 -4.61
C THR A 117 -8.18 -0.49 -5.45
N ARG A 118 -8.86 -1.15 -6.38
CA ARG A 118 -8.28 -2.04 -7.38
C ARG A 118 -7.98 -1.27 -8.65
N ILE A 119 -6.81 -1.51 -9.22
CA ILE A 119 -6.33 -0.92 -10.46
C ILE A 119 -5.88 -2.05 -11.37
N ILE A 120 -6.26 -2.00 -12.65
CA ILE A 120 -5.69 -2.86 -13.70
C ILE A 120 -4.68 -2.00 -14.47
N PRO A 121 -3.36 -2.16 -14.28
CA PRO A 121 -2.34 -1.30 -14.87
C PRO A 121 -2.44 -1.18 -16.40
N SER A 122 -2.73 -2.30 -17.08
CA SER A 122 -2.76 -2.37 -18.55
C SER A 122 -3.89 -1.55 -19.18
N THR A 123 -5.01 -1.38 -18.49
CA THR A 123 -6.19 -0.65 -18.98
C THR A 123 -6.39 0.69 -18.26
N GLY A 124 -5.79 0.85 -17.08
CA GLY A 124 -6.08 1.94 -16.17
C GLY A 124 -7.48 1.89 -15.56
N GLU A 125 -8.19 0.76 -15.67
CA GLU A 125 -9.48 0.55 -14.99
C GLU A 125 -9.30 0.66 -13.47
N VAL A 126 -10.22 1.36 -12.81
CA VAL A 126 -10.20 1.58 -11.36
C VAL A 126 -11.56 1.21 -10.79
N THR A 127 -11.58 0.36 -9.77
CA THR A 127 -12.75 0.15 -8.92
C THR A 127 -12.38 0.38 -7.46
N SER A 128 -13.31 0.88 -6.67
CA SER A 128 -13.04 1.18 -5.26
C SER A 128 -14.23 0.82 -4.41
N HIS A 129 -13.97 0.06 -3.35
CA HIS A 129 -14.99 -0.40 -2.40
C HIS A 129 -14.59 0.01 -0.99
N ARG A 130 -15.57 0.16 -0.10
CA ARG A 130 -15.26 0.36 1.32
C ARG A 130 -14.59 -0.88 1.90
N SER A 131 -13.56 -0.65 2.69
CA SER A 131 -12.89 -1.69 3.46
C SER A 131 -13.77 -2.09 4.65
N PRO A 132 -13.87 -3.39 4.98
CA PRO A 132 -14.53 -3.85 6.20
C PRO A 132 -13.68 -3.58 7.45
N VAL A 133 -12.41 -3.19 7.27
CA VAL A 133 -11.47 -2.84 8.34
C VAL A 133 -10.98 -1.41 8.16
N ARG A 134 -11.09 -0.59 9.21
CA ARG A 134 -10.54 0.77 9.23
C ARG A 134 -9.04 0.74 9.46
N GLY A 135 -8.28 1.35 8.55
CA GLY A 135 -6.83 1.52 8.64
C GLY A 135 -6.05 0.21 8.82
N PRO A 136 -6.19 -0.78 7.92
CA PRO A 136 -5.45 -2.02 8.00
C PRO A 136 -3.97 -1.78 7.68
N ASP A 137 -3.08 -2.54 8.31
CA ASP A 137 -1.62 -2.46 8.10
C ASP A 137 -1.05 -3.64 7.31
N GLY A 138 -1.92 -4.57 6.94
CA GLY A 138 -1.65 -5.68 6.03
C GLY A 138 -2.92 -6.03 5.28
N PHE A 139 -2.75 -6.39 4.01
CA PHE A 139 -3.83 -6.73 3.11
C PHE A 139 -3.34 -7.78 2.11
N ALA A 140 -4.12 -8.82 1.85
CA ALA A 140 -3.95 -9.67 0.68
C ALA A 140 -5.33 -10.12 0.18
N VAL A 141 -5.42 -10.44 -1.11
CA VAL A 141 -6.69 -10.72 -1.79
C VAL A 141 -6.49 -11.79 -2.85
N ARG A 142 -7.47 -12.69 -2.98
CA ARG A 142 -7.59 -13.70 -4.04
C ARG A 142 -9.06 -13.91 -4.38
N GLY A 143 -9.45 -13.57 -5.60
CA GLY A 143 -10.82 -13.58 -6.08
C GLY A 143 -11.72 -12.69 -5.21
N ASP A 144 -12.68 -13.33 -4.58
CA ASP A 144 -13.66 -12.73 -3.67
C ASP A 144 -13.24 -12.80 -2.19
N ARG A 145 -12.02 -13.26 -1.88
CA ARG A 145 -11.53 -13.39 -0.50
C ARG A 145 -10.40 -12.43 -0.21
N ALA A 146 -10.39 -11.90 1.00
CA ALA A 146 -9.31 -11.06 1.49
C ALA A 146 -8.95 -11.36 2.94
N VAL A 147 -7.69 -11.13 3.27
CA VAL A 147 -7.21 -11.04 4.65
C VAL A 147 -6.70 -9.63 4.92
N LEU A 148 -7.10 -9.08 6.06
CA LEU A 148 -6.67 -7.77 6.55
C LEU A 148 -6.14 -7.91 7.96
N THR A 149 -5.09 -7.17 8.30
CA THR A 149 -4.57 -7.10 9.66
C THR A 149 -4.70 -5.70 10.26
N ARG A 150 -4.77 -5.67 11.59
CA ARG A 150 -4.39 -4.50 12.39
C ARG A 150 -3.45 -4.94 13.50
N ARG A 151 -2.26 -4.35 13.54
CA ARG A 151 -1.34 -4.51 14.67
C ARG A 151 -1.81 -3.72 15.88
N HIS A 152 -1.48 -4.25 17.04
CA HIS A 152 -1.33 -3.46 18.25
C HIS A 152 0.14 -3.04 18.37
N HIS A 153 0.37 -1.74 18.58
CA HIS A 153 1.72 -1.18 18.50
C HIS A 153 2.67 -1.82 19.51
N ASN A 154 3.80 -2.34 19.02
CA ASN A 154 4.84 -2.98 19.82
C ASN A 154 4.34 -4.24 20.57
N GLU A 155 3.27 -4.89 20.11
CA GLU A 155 2.78 -6.16 20.65
C GLU A 155 3.23 -7.35 19.77
N ARG A 156 2.99 -8.57 20.27
CA ARG A 156 3.22 -9.83 19.54
C ARG A 156 1.91 -10.40 19.01
N THR A 157 0.95 -9.53 18.74
CA THR A 157 -0.42 -9.87 18.35
C THR A 157 -0.86 -8.99 17.20
N VAL A 158 -1.67 -9.57 16.31
CA VAL A 158 -2.43 -8.83 15.30
C VAL A 158 -3.87 -9.30 15.33
N GLU A 159 -4.80 -8.38 15.09
CA GLU A 159 -6.17 -8.71 14.73
C GLU A 159 -6.18 -9.12 13.25
N LEU A 160 -6.46 -10.38 12.95
CA LEU A 160 -6.70 -10.88 11.60
C LEU A 160 -8.20 -10.82 11.32
N THR A 161 -8.58 -10.18 10.22
CA THR A 161 -9.94 -10.21 9.66
C THR A 161 -9.91 -10.91 8.31
N ARG A 162 -10.76 -11.92 8.13
CA ARG A 162 -11.07 -12.48 6.81
C ARG A 162 -12.33 -11.80 6.28
N ALA A 163 -12.33 -11.47 5.00
CA ALA A 163 -13.45 -10.82 4.36
C ALA A 163 -13.79 -11.49 3.03
N GLU A 164 -15.07 -11.43 2.67
CA GLU A 164 -15.61 -11.95 1.42
C GLU A 164 -16.31 -10.83 0.64
N PHE A 165 -16.21 -10.85 -0.68
CA PHE A 165 -16.82 -9.90 -1.60
C PHE A 165 -18.03 -10.53 -2.31
N ASP A 166 -19.21 -9.96 -2.11
CA ASP A 166 -20.46 -10.48 -2.70
C ASP A 166 -20.76 -9.95 -4.12
N GLY A 167 -19.82 -9.22 -4.73
CA GLY A 167 -20.00 -8.49 -5.98
C GLY A 167 -20.32 -7.00 -5.80
N THR A 168 -20.71 -6.58 -4.58
CA THR A 168 -21.06 -5.19 -4.25
C THR A 168 -20.21 -4.65 -3.11
N ALA A 169 -20.06 -5.42 -2.03
CA ALA A 169 -19.40 -5.00 -0.81
C ALA A 169 -18.51 -6.10 -0.20
N TRP A 170 -17.49 -5.66 0.53
CA TRP A 170 -16.68 -6.53 1.37
C TRP A 170 -17.33 -6.68 2.73
N THR A 171 -17.49 -7.91 3.19
CA THR A 171 -18.08 -8.25 4.49
C THR A 171 -17.13 -9.09 5.33
N VAL A 172 -17.17 -8.93 6.65
CA VAL A 172 -16.32 -9.72 7.56
C VAL A 172 -16.88 -11.14 7.67
N ALA A 173 -16.07 -12.12 7.31
CA ALA A 173 -16.39 -13.54 7.46
C ALA A 173 -15.86 -14.12 8.78
N ASP A 174 -14.65 -13.73 9.18
CA ASP A 174 -14.00 -14.17 10.43
C ASP A 174 -13.13 -13.07 11.02
N ARG A 175 -13.00 -13.08 12.35
CA ARG A 175 -12.08 -12.20 13.07
C ARG A 175 -11.47 -12.94 14.25
N ARG A 176 -10.15 -12.89 14.34
CA ARG A 176 -9.39 -13.51 15.43
C ARG A 176 -8.11 -12.76 15.74
N THR A 177 -7.59 -12.97 16.94
CA THR A 177 -6.25 -12.52 17.29
C THR A 177 -5.25 -13.62 16.91
N LEU A 178 -4.15 -13.25 16.27
CA LEU A 178 -3.02 -14.15 16.01
C LEU A 178 -1.87 -13.79 16.94
N ASP A 179 -1.37 -14.78 17.67
CA ASP A 179 -0.09 -14.70 18.36
C ASP A 179 1.06 -14.88 17.38
N LEU A 180 2.07 -14.02 17.48
CA LEU A 180 3.19 -13.96 16.55
C LEU A 180 4.52 -14.25 17.27
N PRO A 181 5.48 -14.87 16.56
CA PRO A 181 6.77 -15.25 17.13
C PRO A 181 7.64 -14.03 17.46
N GLY A 182 7.31 -12.84 16.96
CA GLY A 182 8.02 -11.60 17.25
C GLY A 182 7.08 -10.41 17.35
N ARG A 183 7.62 -9.25 17.74
CA ARG A 183 6.84 -8.01 17.77
C ARG A 183 6.57 -7.54 16.35
N VAL A 184 5.36 -7.01 16.13
CA VAL A 184 4.99 -6.35 14.88
C VAL A 184 5.32 -4.86 14.94
N VAL A 185 5.87 -4.36 13.85
CA VAL A 185 6.20 -2.94 13.66
C VAL A 185 5.31 -2.34 12.58
N LEU A 186 5.41 -1.02 12.40
CA LEU A 186 4.78 -0.33 11.28
C LEU A 186 5.20 -0.95 9.94
N ARG A 187 4.29 -0.97 8.95
CA ARG A 187 4.54 -1.38 7.55
C ARG A 187 5.08 -2.82 7.43
N CYS A 188 4.64 -3.72 8.33
CA CYS A 188 5.14 -5.10 8.40
C CYS A 188 4.41 -6.09 7.47
N GLY A 189 3.27 -5.71 6.90
CA GLY A 189 2.46 -6.55 6.03
C GLY A 189 2.72 -6.31 4.54
N GLN A 190 2.88 -7.40 3.78
CA GLN A 190 3.07 -7.38 2.32
C GLN A 190 2.18 -8.43 1.66
N GLY A 191 1.23 -8.00 0.84
CA GLY A 191 0.26 -8.87 0.18
C GLY A 191 0.59 -9.19 -1.27
N ARG A 192 0.51 -10.47 -1.64
CA ARG A 192 0.66 -10.91 -3.03
C ARG A 192 -0.11 -12.19 -3.31
N ASP A 193 -0.95 -12.16 -4.33
CA ASP A 193 -1.65 -13.33 -4.89
C ASP A 193 -2.40 -14.18 -3.84
N GLY A 194 -3.05 -13.51 -2.87
CA GLY A 194 -3.77 -14.16 -1.77
C GLY A 194 -2.96 -14.38 -0.51
N THR A 195 -1.64 -14.31 -0.58
CA THR A 195 -0.76 -14.51 0.58
C THR A 195 -0.37 -13.18 1.21
N LEU A 196 -0.67 -13.00 2.50
CA LEU A 196 -0.15 -11.92 3.32
C LEU A 196 1.08 -12.37 4.10
N TRP A 197 2.22 -11.71 3.88
CA TRP A 197 3.43 -11.90 4.65
C TRP A 197 3.55 -10.83 5.73
N LEU A 198 3.78 -11.26 6.98
CA LEU A 198 3.98 -10.39 8.14
C LEU A 198 5.41 -10.53 8.65
N ARG A 199 6.16 -9.42 8.72
CA ARG A 199 7.46 -9.37 9.38
C ARG A 199 7.26 -9.28 10.91
N THR A 200 7.80 -10.24 11.63
CA THR A 200 7.65 -10.38 13.09
C THR A 200 9.02 -10.59 13.73
N GLY A 201 9.65 -9.49 14.16
CA GLY A 201 11.08 -9.51 14.51
C GLY A 201 11.94 -10.03 13.35
N ASP A 202 12.66 -11.14 13.57
CA ASP A 202 13.51 -11.76 12.55
C ASP A 202 12.81 -12.83 11.69
N THR A 203 11.54 -13.11 11.97
CA THR A 203 10.75 -14.17 11.31
C THR A 203 9.68 -13.58 10.39
N TRP A 204 9.26 -14.37 9.41
CA TRP A 204 8.11 -14.10 8.56
C TRP A 204 6.99 -15.09 8.84
N VAL A 205 5.76 -14.60 8.94
CA VAL A 205 4.54 -15.43 9.04
C VAL A 205 3.69 -15.17 7.81
N CYS A 206 3.15 -16.22 7.19
CA CYS A 206 2.22 -16.10 6.07
C CYS A 206 0.78 -16.43 6.49
N VAL A 207 -0.17 -15.74 5.87
CA VAL A 207 -1.61 -15.99 6.02
C VAL A 207 -2.26 -15.93 4.64
N GLU A 208 -2.99 -16.97 4.27
CA GLU A 208 -3.74 -17.02 3.00
C GLU A 208 -5.12 -16.40 3.13
N ALA A 209 -5.59 -15.75 2.05
CA ALA A 209 -6.94 -15.19 1.88
C ALA A 209 -8.04 -16.26 1.86
#